data_AF-A0A927MMC1-F1
#
_entry.id   AF-A0A927MMC1-F1
#
_cell.length_a   1.000
_cell.length_b   1.000
_cell.length_c   1.000
_cell.angle_alpha   90.00
_cell.angle_beta   90.00
_cell.angle_gamma   90.00
#
_symmetry.space_group_name_H-M   'P 1'
#
loop_
_entity.id
_entity.type
_entity.pdbx_description
1 polymer ?
#
loop_
_entity_poly.entity_id
_entity_poly.type
_entity_poly.pdbx_seq_one_letter_code
_entity_poly.pdbx_strand_id
1 'polypeptide(L)'
;MSNKVSRRQFLSYTLMGVGGFMASGMLMPMVRFAIDPVLQQSGGGDFIPTSQKVDDLTEIPVRVDFTIKDRKDAWYYSDVSNTAWVYKNGDTIIALSPVCKHLGCTVNWGGDETHPDQFFCPCHAGRYMKNGDNVKGTPPTGPLDEYEVKVEGGLLYIGKTVSNTLV
;
A
#
# COMPACT_ATOMS: atom_id res chain seq x y z
N MET A 1 34.48 -49.45 10.27
CA MET A 1 33.41 -49.72 11.26
C MET A 1 32.07 -49.62 10.54
N SER A 2 31.45 -50.76 10.23
CA SER A 2 30.11 -50.79 9.61
C SER A 2 29.08 -50.57 10.71
N ASN A 3 28.49 -49.38 10.80
CA ASN A 3 27.33 -49.13 11.65
C ASN A 3 26.13 -49.89 11.06
N LYS A 4 25.96 -51.15 11.46
CA LYS A 4 24.82 -51.98 11.05
C LYS A 4 23.57 -51.45 11.75
N VAL A 5 22.67 -50.85 10.97
CA VAL A 5 21.36 -50.39 11.44
C VAL A 5 20.62 -51.57 12.07
N SER A 6 20.19 -51.44 13.33
CA SER A 6 19.40 -52.48 13.98
C SER A 6 18.02 -52.59 13.33
N ARG A 7 17.39 -53.78 13.40
CA ARG A 7 16.03 -53.99 12.85
C ARG A 7 15.02 -52.97 13.40
N ARG A 8 15.16 -52.60 14.68
CA ARG A 8 14.32 -51.58 15.33
C ARG A 8 14.54 -50.21 14.71
N GLN A 9 15.79 -49.80 14.53
CA GLN A 9 16.11 -48.51 13.90
C GLN A 9 15.63 -48.44 12.46
N PHE A 10 15.79 -49.53 11.69
CA PHE A 10 15.28 -49.61 10.32
C PHE A 10 13.76 -49.41 10.30
N LEU A 11 13.00 -50.11 11.15
CA LEU A 11 11.55 -49.97 11.21
C LEU A 11 11.12 -48.57 11.69
N SER A 12 11.79 -47.99 12.69
CA SER A 12 11.48 -46.65 13.17
C SER A 12 11.70 -45.58 12.10
N TYR A 13 12.80 -45.65 11.34
CA TYR A 13 13.07 -44.69 10.27
C TYR A 13 12.10 -44.83 9.10
N THR A 14 11.75 -46.04 8.70
CA THR A 14 10.76 -46.26 7.64
C THR A 14 9.38 -45.74 8.07
N LEU A 15 8.96 -46.00 9.32
CA LEU A 15 7.68 -45.52 9.84
C LEU A 15 7.64 -43.99 9.94
N MET A 16 8.72 -43.37 10.43
CA MET A 16 8.83 -41.91 10.48
C MET A 16 8.90 -41.28 9.09
N GLY A 17 9.61 -41.90 8.15
CA GLY A 17 9.74 -41.41 6.78
C GLY A 17 8.40 -41.44 6.04
N VAL A 18 7.68 -42.57 6.10
CA VAL A 18 6.36 -42.71 5.47
C VAL A 18 5.34 -41.81 6.17
N GLY A 19 5.31 -41.79 7.50
CA GLY A 19 4.42 -40.92 8.28
C GLY A 19 4.67 -39.44 8.02
N GLY A 20 5.95 -39.02 7.94
CA GLY A 20 6.33 -37.65 7.62
C GLY A 20 5.93 -37.24 6.21
N PHE A 21 6.06 -38.14 5.23
CA PHE A 21 5.60 -37.90 3.86
C PHE A 21 4.08 -37.70 3.79
N MET A 22 3.30 -38.58 4.43
CA MET A 22 1.84 -38.46 4.47
C MET A 22 1.40 -37.17 5.17
N ALA A 23 2.00 -36.85 6.32
CA ALA A 23 1.72 -35.61 7.04
C ALA A 23 2.05 -34.37 6.20
N SER A 24 3.20 -34.38 5.51
CA SER A 24 3.60 -33.29 4.61
C SER A 24 2.60 -33.10 3.46
N GLY A 25 2.11 -34.19 2.87
CA GLY A 25 1.10 -34.15 1.81
C GLY A 25 -0.21 -33.48 2.26
N MET A 26 -0.61 -33.70 3.51
CA MET A 26 -1.82 -33.07 4.08
C MET A 26 -1.59 -31.60 4.44
N LEU A 27 -0.42 -31.26 4.98
CA LEU A 27 -0.11 -29.89 5.42
C LEU A 27 0.25 -28.95 4.26
N MET A 28 0.85 -29.46 3.19
CA MET A 28 1.29 -28.67 2.04
C MET A 28 0.19 -27.74 1.48
N PRO A 29 -1.05 -28.20 1.15
CA PRO A 29 -2.07 -27.31 0.61
C PRO A 29 -2.53 -26.25 1.63
N MET A 30 -2.57 -26.58 2.92
CA MET A 30 -2.96 -25.61 3.97
C MET A 30 -1.90 -24.53 4.15
N VAL A 31 -0.62 -24.94 4.17
CA VAL A 31 0.50 -24.00 4.22
C VAL A 31 0.53 -23.14 2.97
N ARG A 32 0.38 -23.73 1.78
CA ARG A 32 0.37 -23.00 0.50
C ARG A 32 -0.76 -21.98 0.45
N PHE A 33 -1.96 -22.35 0.91
CA PHE A 33 -3.11 -21.46 1.00
C PHE A 33 -2.84 -20.28 1.95
N ALA A 34 -2.27 -20.55 3.13
CA ALA A 34 -1.96 -19.51 4.10
C ALA A 34 -0.91 -18.50 3.58
N ILE A 35 0.05 -18.94 2.77
CA ILE A 35 1.10 -18.09 2.22
C ILE A 35 0.79 -17.55 0.81
N ASP A 36 -0.29 -18.00 0.16
CA ASP A 36 -0.59 -17.62 -1.23
C ASP A 36 -0.71 -16.11 -1.47
N PRO A 37 -1.34 -15.33 -0.59
CA PRO A 37 -1.43 -13.89 -0.78
C PRO A 37 -0.06 -13.19 -0.85
N VAL A 38 0.96 -13.73 -0.17
CA VAL A 38 2.32 -13.18 -0.17
C VAL A 38 3.09 -13.58 -1.43
N LEU A 39 2.76 -14.73 -2.01
CA LEU A 39 3.42 -15.25 -3.22
C LEU A 39 2.75 -14.76 -4.51
N GLN A 40 1.54 -14.23 -4.44
CA GLN A 40 0.91 -13.56 -5.58
C GLN A 40 1.65 -12.26 -5.89
N GLN A 41 2.15 -12.15 -7.11
CA GLN A 41 2.76 -10.91 -7.58
C GLN A 41 1.66 -9.86 -7.69
N SER A 42 1.77 -8.79 -6.91
CA SER A 42 0.99 -7.58 -7.16
C SER A 42 1.42 -7.03 -8.52
N GLY A 43 0.64 -7.31 -9.57
CA GLY A 43 0.80 -6.61 -10.84
C GLY A 43 0.76 -5.12 -10.55
N GLY A 44 1.80 -4.38 -11.00
CA GLY A 44 1.81 -2.93 -10.88
C GLY A 44 0.50 -2.41 -11.46
N GLY A 45 -0.34 -1.80 -10.63
CA GLY A 45 -1.67 -1.38 -11.04
C GLY A 45 -1.60 -0.46 -12.24
N ASP A 46 -2.53 -0.67 -13.18
CA ASP A 46 -2.75 0.22 -14.31
C ASP A 46 -2.90 1.66 -13.81
N PHE A 47 -2.23 2.58 -14.51
CA PHE A 47 -2.42 4.00 -14.30
C PHE A 47 -3.91 4.35 -14.51
N ILE A 48 -4.54 4.90 -13.48
CA ILE A 48 -5.98 5.15 -13.48
C ILE A 48 -6.21 6.60 -13.91
N PRO A 49 -6.99 6.85 -14.97
CA PRO A 49 -7.31 8.20 -15.39
C PRO A 49 -8.15 8.89 -14.32
N THR A 50 -7.73 10.09 -13.93
CA THR A 50 -8.56 10.99 -13.11
C THR A 50 -9.31 11.98 -14.00
N SER A 51 -10.42 12.52 -13.51
CA SER A 51 -11.19 13.55 -14.23
C SER A 51 -10.51 14.93 -14.21
N GLN A 52 -9.34 15.07 -13.58
CA GLN A 52 -8.64 16.33 -13.41
C GLN A 52 -7.70 16.60 -14.58
N LYS A 53 -7.81 17.79 -15.15
CA LYS A 53 -6.86 18.30 -16.14
C LYS A 53 -5.65 18.88 -15.42
N VAL A 54 -4.48 18.68 -16.01
CA VAL A 54 -3.22 19.19 -15.44
C VAL A 54 -3.19 20.73 -15.42
N ASP A 55 -3.88 21.38 -16.36
CA ASP A 55 -3.92 22.84 -16.47
C ASP A 55 -4.71 23.51 -15.34
N ASP A 56 -5.63 22.77 -14.70
CA ASP A 56 -6.45 23.27 -13.59
C ASP A 56 -5.73 23.09 -12.23
N LEU A 57 -4.56 22.43 -12.21
CA LEU A 57 -3.78 22.22 -10.99
C LEU A 57 -3.01 23.48 -10.61
N THR A 58 -3.21 23.91 -9.37
CA THR A 58 -2.49 25.05 -8.78
C THR A 58 -1.46 24.57 -7.76
N GLU A 59 -0.73 25.51 -7.15
CA GLU A 59 0.17 25.20 -6.04
C GLU A 59 -0.55 24.79 -4.76
N ILE A 60 -1.88 24.98 -4.68
CA ILE A 60 -2.67 24.60 -3.51
C ILE A 60 -3.13 23.14 -3.69
N PRO A 61 -2.91 22.26 -2.70
CA PRO A 61 -3.41 20.89 -2.71
C PRO A 61 -4.93 20.81 -2.92
N VAL A 62 -5.32 20.14 -4.00
CA VAL A 62 -6.72 19.84 -4.33
C VAL A 62 -6.98 18.37 -4.09
N ARG A 63 -8.16 18.06 -3.53
CA ARG A 63 -8.61 16.69 -3.33
C ARG A 63 -9.10 16.11 -4.66
N VAL A 64 -8.51 14.99 -5.07
CA VAL A 64 -8.87 14.27 -6.29
C VAL A 64 -9.30 12.87 -5.92
N ASP A 65 -10.57 12.56 -6.16
CA ASP A 65 -11.10 11.21 -5.99
C ASP A 65 -10.99 10.43 -7.31
N PHE A 66 -10.54 9.18 -7.23
CA PHE A 66 -10.38 8.30 -8.39
C PHE A 66 -10.85 6.90 -8.04
N THR A 67 -11.42 6.19 -9.02
CA THR A 67 -12.00 4.87 -8.80
C THR A 67 -11.14 3.81 -9.47
N ILE A 68 -10.66 2.87 -8.67
CA ILE A 68 -10.05 1.63 -9.16
C ILE A 68 -11.20 0.72 -9.56
N LYS A 69 -11.38 0.53 -10.86
CA LYS A 69 -12.40 -0.36 -11.41
C LYS A 69 -11.98 -1.82 -11.30
N ASP A 70 -12.95 -2.70 -11.13
CA ASP A 70 -12.78 -4.16 -11.21
C ASP A 70 -11.71 -4.72 -10.28
N ARG A 71 -11.54 -4.14 -9.08
CA ARG A 71 -10.66 -4.73 -8.06
C ARG A 71 -11.22 -6.10 -7.67
N LYS A 72 -10.48 -7.15 -8.03
CA LYS A 72 -10.85 -8.54 -7.76
C LYS A 72 -10.41 -8.96 -6.36
N ASP A 73 -11.36 -9.06 -5.45
CA ASP A 73 -11.16 -9.62 -4.12
C ASP A 73 -11.71 -11.05 -4.09
N ALA A 74 -10.82 -12.01 -4.33
CA ALA A 74 -11.12 -13.44 -4.50
C ALA A 74 -12.17 -13.73 -5.60
N TRP A 75 -13.45 -13.76 -5.25
CA TRP A 75 -14.57 -14.09 -6.15
C TRP A 75 -15.44 -12.88 -6.49
N TYR A 76 -15.17 -11.72 -5.89
CA TYR A 76 -15.97 -10.51 -6.07
C TYR A 76 -15.16 -9.44 -6.80
N TYR A 77 -15.84 -8.70 -7.69
CA TYR A 77 -15.30 -7.50 -8.30
C TYR A 77 -15.96 -6.31 -7.63
N SER A 78 -15.15 -5.37 -7.16
CA SER A 78 -15.64 -4.14 -6.56
C SER A 78 -14.90 -2.95 -7.13
N ASP A 79 -15.64 -1.85 -7.26
CA ASP A 79 -15.07 -0.55 -7.58
C ASP A 79 -14.68 0.12 -6.25
N VAL A 80 -13.39 0.40 -6.08
CA VAL A 80 -12.86 1.04 -4.87
C VAL A 80 -12.51 2.49 -5.19
N SER A 81 -13.21 3.42 -4.55
CA SER A 81 -12.85 4.83 -4.61
C SER A 81 -11.71 5.13 -3.63
N ASN A 82 -10.64 5.71 -4.15
CA ASN A 82 -9.54 6.26 -3.38
C ASN A 82 -9.48 7.78 -3.60
N THR A 83 -8.75 8.44 -2.72
CA THR A 83 -8.53 9.89 -2.76
C THR A 83 -7.03 10.15 -2.80
N ALA A 84 -6.60 11.15 -3.57
CA ALA A 84 -5.26 11.72 -3.52
C ALA A 84 -5.34 13.25 -3.30
N TRP A 85 -4.35 13.81 -2.63
CA TRP A 85 -4.10 15.25 -2.61
C TRP A 85 -3.11 15.58 -3.73
N VAL A 86 -3.52 16.38 -4.70
CA VAL A 86 -2.70 16.71 -5.87
C VAL A 86 -2.43 18.20 -5.91
N TYR A 87 -1.19 18.58 -6.14
CA TYR A 87 -0.79 19.96 -6.44
C TYR A 87 0.36 20.00 -7.43
N LYS A 88 0.57 21.18 -8.00
CA LYS A 88 1.69 21.47 -8.88
C LYS A 88 2.77 22.24 -8.10
N ASN A 89 4.03 21.83 -8.22
CA ASN A 89 5.18 22.53 -7.64
C ASN A 89 6.17 22.87 -8.76
N GLY A 90 6.08 24.08 -9.31
CA GLY A 90 6.78 24.42 -10.54
C GLY A 90 6.28 23.55 -11.71
N ASP A 91 7.17 22.74 -12.29
CA ASP A 91 6.84 21.84 -13.40
C ASP A 91 6.51 20.40 -12.98
N THR A 92 6.64 20.08 -11.68
CA THR A 92 6.33 18.73 -11.16
C THR A 92 4.93 18.67 -10.58
N ILE A 93 4.24 17.56 -10.83
CA ILE A 93 2.96 17.24 -10.21
C ILE A 93 3.24 16.31 -9.04
N ILE A 94 2.74 16.66 -7.87
CA ILE A 94 2.88 15.87 -6.66
C ILE A 94 1.50 15.37 -6.27
N ALA A 95 1.37 14.06 -6.10
CA ALA A 95 0.17 13.41 -5.60
C ALA A 95 0.48 12.68 -4.31
N LEU A 96 -0.12 13.10 -3.19
CA LEU A 96 0.09 12.50 -1.88
C LEU A 96 -1.13 11.68 -1.45
N SER A 97 -0.85 10.56 -0.78
CA SER A 97 -1.85 9.77 -0.10
C SER A 97 -2.40 10.52 1.12
N PRO A 98 -3.73 10.64 1.27
CA PRO A 98 -4.32 11.26 2.44
C PRO A 98 -4.29 10.33 3.67
N VAL A 99 -3.70 9.13 3.58
CA VAL A 99 -3.71 8.13 4.65
C VAL A 99 -2.67 8.49 5.72
N CYS A 100 -3.15 8.87 6.90
CA CYS A 100 -2.30 9.21 8.03
C CYS A 100 -1.50 7.99 8.51
N LYS A 101 -0.17 8.15 8.63
CA LYS A 101 0.77 7.10 9.08
C LYS A 101 0.67 6.71 10.55
N HIS A 102 -0.22 7.33 11.31
CA HIS A 102 -0.53 6.90 12.67
C HIS A 102 -1.39 5.62 12.67
N LEU A 103 -2.63 5.72 12.19
CA LEU A 103 -3.63 4.63 12.20
C LEU A 103 -4.52 4.61 10.95
N GLY A 104 -4.20 5.39 9.91
CA GLY A 104 -4.90 5.36 8.62
C GLY A 104 -6.09 6.30 8.45
N CYS A 105 -6.34 7.24 9.36
CA CYS A 105 -7.34 8.30 9.16
C CYS A 105 -6.99 9.18 7.93
N THR A 106 -8.00 9.74 7.28
CA THR A 106 -7.82 10.71 6.18
C THR A 106 -7.35 12.06 6.71
N VAL A 107 -6.28 12.59 6.14
CA VAL A 107 -5.78 13.96 6.41
C VAL A 107 -6.39 14.97 5.45
N ASN A 108 -6.61 16.18 5.92
CA ASN A 108 -7.13 17.29 5.12
C ASN A 108 -6.12 18.43 5.04
N TRP A 109 -5.96 19.02 3.85
CA TRP A 109 -5.20 20.26 3.70
C TRP A 109 -5.93 21.41 4.39
N GLY A 110 -5.22 22.17 5.23
CA GLY A 110 -5.79 23.31 5.95
C GLY A 110 -6.91 22.95 6.93
N GLY A 111 -6.90 21.71 7.46
CA GLY A 111 -7.93 21.23 8.40
C GLY A 111 -7.81 21.80 9.83
N ASP A 112 -6.80 22.61 10.10
CA ASP A 112 -6.55 23.27 11.38
C ASP A 112 -6.35 24.78 11.14
N GLU A 113 -7.17 25.61 11.79
CA GLU A 113 -7.12 27.07 11.63
C GLU A 113 -5.78 27.68 12.06
N THR A 114 -5.06 27.00 12.97
CA THR A 114 -3.76 27.48 13.44
C THR A 114 -2.63 27.18 12.44
N HIS A 115 -2.83 26.23 11.52
CA HIS A 115 -1.85 25.82 10.51
C HIS A 115 -2.52 25.55 9.16
N PRO A 116 -3.03 26.59 8.47
CA PRO A 116 -3.78 26.44 7.22
C PRO A 116 -2.94 25.86 6.06
N ASP A 117 -1.62 26.00 6.11
CA ASP A 117 -0.68 25.51 5.09
C ASP A 117 -0.11 24.12 5.40
N GLN A 118 -0.84 23.31 6.17
CA GLN A 118 -0.43 21.95 6.57
C GLN A 118 -1.55 20.95 6.37
N PHE A 119 -1.18 19.68 6.19
CA PHE A 119 -2.15 18.59 6.30
C PHE A 119 -2.41 18.29 7.77
N PHE A 120 -3.68 18.22 8.12
CA PHE A 120 -4.15 17.98 9.47
C PHE A 120 -5.01 16.71 9.53
N CYS A 121 -4.72 15.87 10.52
CA CYS A 121 -5.49 14.68 10.87
C CYS A 121 -6.37 14.97 12.09
N PRO A 122 -7.71 15.02 11.94
CA PRO A 122 -8.61 15.36 13.05
C PRO A 122 -8.69 14.29 14.15
N CYS A 123 -8.23 13.06 13.87
CA CYS A 123 -8.34 11.96 14.84
C CYS A 123 -7.47 12.18 16.10
N HIS A 124 -6.24 12.65 15.95
CA HIS A 124 -5.27 12.83 17.05
C HIS A 124 -4.39 14.07 16.86
N ALA A 125 -4.85 15.06 16.10
CA ALA A 125 -4.08 16.26 15.76
C ALA A 125 -2.70 15.97 15.11
N GLY A 126 -2.64 14.93 14.27
CA GLY A 126 -1.46 14.64 13.47
C GLY A 126 -1.27 15.70 12.39
N ARG A 127 -0.03 16.14 12.16
CA ARG A 127 0.28 17.21 11.21
C ARG A 127 1.38 16.82 10.24
N TYR A 128 1.25 17.28 9.01
CA TYR A 128 2.25 17.11 7.97
C TYR A 128 2.47 18.42 7.22
N MET A 129 3.70 18.64 6.79
CA MET A 129 4.07 19.73 5.89
C MET A 129 3.51 19.51 4.48
N LYS A 130 3.56 20.54 3.62
CA LYS A 130 3.06 20.47 2.24
C LYS A 130 3.68 19.35 1.39
N ASN A 131 4.95 19.03 1.63
CA ASN A 131 5.66 17.91 0.98
C ASN A 131 5.27 16.54 1.55
N GLY A 132 4.42 16.48 2.58
CA GLY A 132 4.03 15.25 3.25
C GLY A 132 4.95 14.83 4.40
N ASP A 133 5.98 15.61 4.73
CA ASP A 133 6.85 15.34 5.89
C ASP A 133 6.07 15.46 7.20
N ASN A 134 6.29 14.55 8.14
CA ASN A 134 5.59 14.59 9.41
C ASN A 134 6.17 15.63 10.36
N VAL A 135 5.28 16.43 10.97
CA VAL A 135 5.70 17.44 11.93
C VAL A 135 6.15 16.76 13.23
N LYS A 136 7.40 16.97 13.63
CA LYS A 136 7.97 16.43 14.87
C LYS A 136 7.14 16.83 16.09
N GLY A 137 6.93 15.89 17.00
CA GLY A 137 6.11 16.10 18.20
C GLY A 137 4.61 15.89 17.99
N THR A 138 4.18 15.50 16.79
CA THR A 138 2.81 15.05 16.52
C THR A 138 2.75 13.52 16.35
N PRO A 139 1.57 12.87 16.45
CA PRO A 139 1.45 11.40 16.41
C PRO A 139 1.96 10.65 15.16
N PRO A 140 1.94 11.21 13.93
CA PRO A 140 2.48 10.55 12.74
C PRO A 140 3.93 10.08 12.88
N THR A 141 4.17 8.82 12.56
CA THR A 141 5.49 8.15 12.69
C THR A 141 6.40 8.32 11.47
N GLY A 142 5.87 8.79 10.35
CA GLY A 142 6.61 9.00 9.11
C GLY A 142 5.82 9.83 8.09
N PRO A 143 6.41 10.12 6.93
CA PRO A 143 5.81 10.97 5.91
C PRO A 143 4.63 10.29 5.19
N LEU A 144 3.74 11.09 4.60
CA LEU A 144 2.68 10.60 3.73
C LEU A 144 3.27 9.94 2.48
N ASP A 145 2.67 8.85 2.02
CA ASP A 145 3.08 8.20 0.77
C ASP A 145 2.79 9.10 -0.44
N GLU A 146 3.57 8.91 -1.50
CA GLU A 146 3.35 9.54 -2.79
C GLU A 146 2.65 8.56 -3.73
N TYR A 147 1.83 9.03 -4.64
CA TYR A 147 1.31 8.23 -5.75
C TYR A 147 2.19 8.44 -6.98
N GLU A 148 2.46 7.37 -7.72
CA GLU A 148 3.03 7.52 -9.07
C GLU A 148 2.06 8.31 -9.95
N VAL A 149 2.56 9.34 -10.62
CA VAL A 149 1.76 10.17 -11.53
C VAL A 149 2.26 10.02 -12.96
N LYS A 150 1.31 10.02 -13.90
CA LYS A 150 1.60 10.07 -15.34
C LYS A 150 0.64 11.07 -15.99
N VAL A 151 1.13 11.84 -16.95
CA VAL A 151 0.30 12.76 -17.72
C VAL A 151 0.24 12.27 -19.15
N GLU A 152 -0.98 12.00 -19.64
CA GLU A 152 -1.22 11.64 -21.04
C GLU A 152 -2.43 12.43 -21.56
N GLY A 153 -2.27 13.06 -22.72
CA GLY A 153 -3.38 13.81 -23.36
C GLY A 153 -3.94 14.97 -22.53
N GLY A 154 -3.17 15.51 -21.57
CA GLY A 154 -3.60 16.59 -20.67
C GLY A 154 -4.39 16.12 -19.43
N LEU A 155 -4.62 14.82 -19.28
CA LEU A 155 -5.25 14.23 -18.10
C LEU A 155 -4.19 13.67 -17.15
N LEU A 156 -4.47 13.79 -15.85
CA LEU A 156 -3.67 13.18 -14.80
C LEU A 156 -4.07 11.72 -14.60
N TYR A 157 -3.08 10.84 -14.62
CA TYR A 157 -3.22 9.44 -14.26
C TYR A 157 -2.50 9.18 -12.94
N ILE A 158 -3.15 8.43 -12.05
CA ILE A 158 -2.63 8.05 -10.74
C ILE A 158 -2.36 6.53 -10.73
N GLY A 159 -1.16 6.16 -10.33
CA GLY A 159 -0.69 4.78 -10.22
C GLY A 159 -0.65 4.26 -8.78
N LYS A 160 0.29 3.36 -8.51
CA LYS A 160 0.49 2.78 -7.18
C LYS A 160 1.05 3.80 -6.18
N THR A 161 0.84 3.55 -4.89
CA THR A 161 1.54 4.28 -3.83
C THR A 161 3.00 3.83 -3.76
N VAL A 162 3.89 4.80 -3.56
CA VAL A 162 5.32 4.65 -3.34
C VAL A 162 5.74 5.49 -2.13
N SER A 163 6.89 5.16 -1.55
CA SER A 163 7.45 5.98 -0.48
C SER A 163 7.70 7.40 -0.98
N ASN A 164 7.42 8.40 -0.15
CA ASN A 164 7.62 9.80 -0.47
C ASN A 164 9.06 10.08 -0.91
N THR A 165 9.24 10.69 -2.07
CA THR A 165 10.57 11.01 -2.61
C THR A 165 11.03 12.44 -2.30
N LEU A 166 10.15 13.26 -1.72
CA LEU A 166 10.39 14.67 -1.43
C LEU A 166 11.07 14.93 -0.09
N VAL A 167 11.24 13.89 0.75
CA VAL A 167 11.74 13.97 2.13
C VAL A 167 12.76 12.88 2.43
#